data_AF-A0A7J4RD75-F1
#
_entry.id   AF-A0A7J4RD75-F1
#
_cell.length_a   1.000
_cell.length_b   1.000
_cell.length_c   1.000
_cell.angle_alpha   90.00
_cell.angle_beta   90.00
_cell.angle_gamma   90.00
#
_symmetry.space_group_name_H-M   'P 1'
#
loop_
_entity.id
_entity.type
_entity.pdbx_description
1 polymer ?
#
loop_
_entity_poly.entity_id
_entity_poly.type
_entity_poly.pdbx_seq_one_letter_code
_entity_poly.pdbx_strand_id
1 'polypeptide(L)'
;MGTALEGIKAVFLDLDGTIYLGGQLIPGALDFLNRCDDQGVKRFFLSNNSSRSVDQYVKKLEKMGIPATSDDVLLSTHDCIAWLKRNNVTEAYCVGTQGMCEMLEAEGISTRSKDPQYVVLGYDTETTYERLEKASLYLHAGVPLMASHPDMVCPSPDGG
;
A
#
# COMPACT_ATOMS: atom_id res chain seq x y z
N MET A 1 -22.56 27.70 6.30
CA MET A 1 -21.57 27.11 5.39
C MET A 1 -20.19 27.35 5.98
N GLY A 2 -19.74 26.50 6.90
CA GLY A 2 -18.30 26.30 7.16
C GLY A 2 -17.94 25.00 6.47
N THR A 3 -16.77 24.81 5.89
CA THR A 3 -15.50 24.67 6.60
C THR A 3 -14.36 25.07 5.68
N ALA A 4 -13.78 26.26 5.88
CA ALA A 4 -12.61 26.68 5.12
C ALA A 4 -11.42 25.77 5.47
N LEU A 5 -10.63 25.36 4.48
CA LEU A 5 -9.36 24.65 4.71
C LEU A 5 -8.22 25.67 4.96
N GLU A 6 -8.56 26.82 5.56
CA GLU A 6 -7.63 27.92 5.78
C GLU A 6 -6.43 27.46 6.61
N GLY A 7 -5.23 27.75 6.09
CA GLY A 7 -3.97 27.34 6.71
C GLY A 7 -3.56 25.89 6.48
N ILE A 8 -4.41 25.05 5.89
CA ILE A 8 -4.07 23.66 5.54
C ILE A 8 -3.32 23.65 4.20
N LYS A 9 -2.15 23.02 4.17
CA LYS A 9 -1.32 22.90 2.96
C LYS A 9 -1.48 21.56 2.23
N ALA A 10 -1.75 20.51 3.00
CA ALA A 10 -1.89 19.16 2.48
C ALA A 10 -2.83 18.33 3.37
N VAL A 11 -3.52 17.38 2.75
CA VAL A 11 -4.34 16.36 3.39
C VAL A 11 -3.87 14.97 2.98
N PHE A 12 -3.87 14.06 3.94
CA PHE A 12 -3.48 12.65 3.79
C PHE A 12 -4.72 11.82 4.07
N LEU A 13 -5.25 11.20 3.03
CA LEU A 13 -6.55 10.56 3.00
C LEU A 13 -6.37 9.06 2.93
N ASP A 14 -6.83 8.36 3.96
CA ASP A 14 -7.08 6.93 3.85
C ASP A 14 -8.06 6.64 2.70
N LEU A 15 -8.03 5.43 2.14
CA LEU A 15 -8.84 5.04 0.99
C LEU A 15 -10.08 4.22 1.38
N ASP A 16 -9.86 2.99 1.88
CA ASP A 16 -10.90 2.02 2.19
C ASP A 16 -11.65 2.43 3.47
N GLY A 17 -12.93 2.78 3.34
CA GLY A 17 -13.75 3.27 4.46
C GLY A 17 -13.74 4.80 4.62
N THR A 18 -12.92 5.51 3.86
CA THR A 18 -12.83 6.99 3.88
C THR A 18 -13.25 7.62 2.55
N ILE A 19 -12.65 7.21 1.43
CA ILE A 19 -12.99 7.70 0.08
C ILE A 19 -14.01 6.79 -0.60
N TYR A 20 -13.84 5.48 -0.44
CA TYR A 20 -14.74 4.48 -0.99
C TYR A 20 -14.88 3.30 -0.04
N LEU A 21 -15.95 2.54 -0.20
CA LEU A 21 -16.10 1.24 0.45
C LEU A 21 -16.36 0.19 -0.64
N GLY A 22 -15.42 -0.75 -0.78
CA GLY A 22 -15.41 -1.70 -1.90
C GLY A 22 -15.27 -0.99 -3.24
N GLY A 23 -16.35 -0.98 -4.03
CA GLY A 23 -16.41 -0.36 -5.36
C GLY A 23 -17.21 0.94 -5.43
N GLN A 24 -17.72 1.44 -4.30
CA GLN A 24 -18.63 2.59 -4.27
C GLN A 24 -18.00 3.76 -3.51
N LEU A 25 -18.15 4.98 -4.04
CA LEU A 25 -17.70 6.19 -3.36
C LEU A 25 -18.53 6.47 -2.12
N ILE A 26 -17.87 6.95 -1.07
CA ILE A 26 -18.55 7.45 0.12
C ILE A 26 -19.18 8.81 -0.20
N PRO A 27 -20.46 9.06 0.18
CA PRO A 27 -21.12 10.33 -0.07
C PRO A 27 -20.30 11.52 0.45
N GLY A 28 -20.09 12.52 -0.41
CA GLY A 28 -19.31 13.73 -0.09
C GLY A 28 -17.79 13.62 -0.31
N ALA A 29 -17.25 12.44 -0.64
CA ALA A 29 -15.82 12.27 -0.90
C ALA A 29 -15.36 13.16 -2.08
N LEU A 30 -16.07 13.14 -3.22
CA LEU A 30 -15.74 13.99 -4.36
C LEU A 30 -15.88 15.48 -4.03
N ASP A 31 -16.92 15.88 -3.31
CA ASP A 31 -17.13 17.28 -2.91
C ASP A 31 -16.01 17.79 -1.99
N PHE A 32 -15.43 16.91 -1.18
CA PHE A 32 -14.27 17.23 -0.36
C PHE A 32 -12.98 17.34 -1.20
N LEU A 33 -12.75 16.41 -2.12
CA LEU A 33 -11.58 16.42 -3.01
C LEU A 33 -11.58 17.65 -3.91
N ASN A 34 -12.72 17.97 -4.53
CA ASN A 34 -12.88 19.17 -5.37
C ASN A 34 -12.57 20.44 -4.57
N ARG A 35 -12.98 20.50 -3.30
CA ARG A 35 -12.68 21.64 -2.43
C ARG A 35 -11.19 21.77 -2.10
N CYS A 36 -10.48 20.65 -1.98
CA CYS A 36 -9.02 20.68 -1.82
C CYS A 36 -8.38 21.27 -3.07
N ASP A 37 -8.80 20.81 -4.24
CA ASP A 37 -8.30 21.29 -5.53
C ASP A 37 -8.61 22.80 -5.72
N ASP A 38 -9.84 23.24 -5.42
CA ASP A 38 -10.28 24.64 -5.51
C ASP A 38 -9.50 25.58 -4.58
N GLN A 39 -9.07 25.09 -3.41
CA GLN A 39 -8.32 25.87 -2.41
C GLN A 39 -6.79 25.68 -2.52
N GLY A 40 -6.30 24.93 -3.51
CA GLY A 40 -4.88 24.66 -3.70
C GLY A 40 -4.25 23.82 -2.59
N VAL A 41 -5.06 23.04 -1.86
CA VAL A 41 -4.62 22.10 -0.83
C VAL A 41 -4.18 20.81 -1.49
N LYS A 42 -2.92 20.41 -1.29
CA LYS A 42 -2.42 19.14 -1.83
C LYS A 42 -3.14 17.95 -1.19
N ARG A 43 -3.38 16.89 -1.94
CA ARG A 43 -4.01 15.66 -1.43
C ARG A 43 -3.17 14.45 -1.77
N PHE A 44 -2.99 13.59 -0.78
CA PHE A 44 -2.34 12.29 -0.92
C PHE A 44 -3.28 11.19 -0.45
N PHE A 45 -3.27 10.08 -1.14
CA PHE A 45 -4.05 8.89 -0.85
C PHE A 45 -3.16 7.85 -0.20
N LEU A 46 -3.56 7.35 0.96
CA LEU A 46 -2.81 6.39 1.76
C LEU A 46 -3.55 5.06 1.75
N SER A 47 -2.80 3.98 1.62
CA SER A 47 -3.34 2.64 1.84
C SER A 47 -2.31 1.74 2.49
N ASN A 48 -2.74 1.05 3.53
CA ASN A 48 -1.94 -0.03 4.12
C ASN A 48 -1.98 -1.31 3.28
N ASN A 49 -2.89 -1.42 2.31
CA ASN A 49 -3.05 -2.62 1.52
C ASN A 49 -1.92 -2.75 0.49
N SER A 50 -1.00 -3.68 0.77
CA SER A 50 0.17 -3.97 -0.08
C SER A 50 -0.11 -4.98 -1.20
N SER A 51 -1.36 -5.37 -1.43
CA SER A 51 -1.72 -6.30 -2.51
C SER A 51 -1.69 -5.64 -3.90
N ARG A 52 -1.81 -4.31 -3.96
CA ARG A 52 -1.93 -3.55 -5.22
C ARG A 52 -0.73 -2.64 -5.46
N SER A 53 -0.34 -2.51 -6.72
CA SER A 53 0.66 -1.54 -7.14
C SER A 53 0.10 -0.11 -7.18
N VAL A 54 1.00 0.88 -7.20
CA VAL A 54 0.64 2.30 -7.37
C VAL A 54 -0.23 2.52 -8.61
N ASP A 55 0.18 1.95 -9.75
CA ASP A 55 -0.59 2.05 -11.01
C ASP A 55 -1.99 1.45 -10.91
N GLN A 56 -2.15 0.38 -10.14
CA GLN A 56 -3.47 -0.21 -9.91
C GLN A 56 -4.36 0.69 -9.06
N TYR A 57 -3.80 1.41 -8.08
CA TYR A 57 -4.53 2.40 -7.30
C TYR A 57 -4.91 3.62 -8.14
N VAL A 58 -3.98 4.17 -8.92
CA VAL A 58 -4.26 5.28 -9.83
C VAL A 58 -5.41 4.92 -10.77
N LYS A 59 -5.33 3.77 -11.45
CA LYS A 59 -6.42 3.29 -12.33
C LYS A 59 -7.73 3.06 -11.59
N LYS A 60 -7.70 2.65 -10.32
CA LYS A 60 -8.91 2.45 -9.50
C LYS A 60 -9.56 3.80 -9.18
N LEU A 61 -8.77 4.79 -8.76
CA LEU A 61 -9.24 6.14 -8.47
C LEU A 61 -9.80 6.82 -9.72
N GLU A 62 -9.11 6.71 -10.86
CA GLU A 62 -9.58 7.24 -12.14
C GLU A 62 -10.94 6.66 -12.55
N LYS A 63 -11.14 5.35 -12.38
CA LYS A 63 -12.44 4.69 -12.64
C LYS A 63 -13.56 5.19 -11.74
N MET A 64 -13.23 5.73 -10.57
CA MET A 64 -14.17 6.35 -9.64
C MET A 64 -14.33 7.85 -9.90
N GLY A 65 -13.73 8.39 -10.96
CA GLY A 65 -13.80 9.82 -11.29
C GLY A 65 -12.89 10.69 -10.42
N ILE A 66 -11.87 10.11 -9.77
CA ILE A 66 -10.88 10.83 -8.97
C ILE A 66 -9.58 10.90 -9.78
N PRO A 67 -9.21 12.07 -10.31
CA PRO A 67 -7.90 12.25 -10.96
C PRO A 67 -6.78 12.07 -9.93
N ALA A 68 -5.86 11.16 -10.19
CA ALA A 68 -4.69 10.89 -9.35
C ALA A 68 -3.49 10.54 -10.21
N THR A 69 -2.30 10.88 -9.73
CA THR A 69 -1.02 10.47 -10.29
C THR A 69 -0.30 9.52 -9.34
N SER A 70 0.81 8.92 -9.77
CA SER A 70 1.64 8.08 -8.90
C SER A 70 2.11 8.82 -7.64
N ASP A 71 2.41 10.12 -7.78
CA ASP A 71 2.92 10.96 -6.70
C ASP A 71 1.86 11.27 -5.64
N ASP A 72 0.57 11.10 -5.99
CA ASP A 72 -0.53 11.28 -5.06
C ASP A 72 -0.79 10.03 -4.22
N VAL A 73 -0.17 8.88 -4.51
CA VAL A 73 -0.46 7.58 -3.86
C VAL A 73 0.69 7.12 -2.99
N LEU A 74 0.42 6.96 -1.70
CA LEU A 74 1.34 6.44 -0.70
C LEU A 74 0.82 5.10 -0.19
N LEU A 75 1.70 4.11 -0.18
CA LEU A 75 1.38 2.73 0.18
C LEU A 75 2.30 2.27 1.30
N SER A 76 1.83 1.38 2.17
CA SER A 76 2.67 0.72 3.19
C SER A 76 3.91 0.04 2.60
N THR A 77 3.85 -0.42 1.35
CA THR A 77 5.00 -0.95 0.61
C THR A 77 6.13 0.07 0.47
N HIS A 78 5.84 1.37 0.30
CA HIS A 78 6.87 2.41 0.23
C HIS A 78 7.63 2.53 1.57
N ASP A 79 6.91 2.52 2.68
CA ASP A 79 7.53 2.57 4.01
C ASP A 79 8.36 1.32 4.31
N CYS A 80 7.87 0.15 3.89
CA CYS A 80 8.59 -1.12 3.96
C CYS A 80 9.93 -1.04 3.20
N ILE A 81 9.90 -0.61 1.93
CA ILE A 81 11.09 -0.43 1.09
C ILE A 81 12.04 0.58 1.73
N ALA A 82 11.54 1.73 2.18
CA ALA A 82 12.37 2.76 2.80
C ALA A 82 13.11 2.23 4.04
N TRP A 83 12.43 1.40 4.85
CA TRP A 83 13.03 0.75 6.00
C TRP A 83 14.09 -0.28 5.59
N LEU A 84 13.80 -1.15 4.61
CA LEU A 84 14.75 -2.15 4.10
C LEU A 84 16.02 -1.49 3.56
N LYS A 85 15.89 -0.42 2.77
CA LYS A 85 17.04 0.35 2.24
C LYS A 85 17.86 1.00 3.34
N ARG A 86 17.22 1.61 4.34
CA ARG A 86 17.92 2.18 5.51
C ARG A 86 18.75 1.14 6.27
N ASN A 87 18.35 -0.13 6.21
CA ASN A 87 19.04 -1.26 6.83
C ASN A 87 19.97 -2.02 5.85
N ASN A 88 20.23 -1.47 4.65
CA ASN A 88 21.07 -2.08 3.62
C ASN A 88 20.63 -3.50 3.23
N VAL A 89 19.32 -3.75 3.19
CA VAL A 89 18.77 -5.01 2.72
C VAL A 89 18.69 -4.99 1.20
N THR A 90 19.27 -5.99 0.55
CA THR A 90 19.23 -6.19 -0.90
C THR A 90 18.66 -7.55 -1.28
N GLU A 91 18.66 -8.51 -0.35
CA GLU A 91 18.17 -9.87 -0.56
C GLU A 91 17.02 -10.17 0.41
N ALA A 92 15.83 -10.40 -0.13
CA ALA A 92 14.63 -10.73 0.62
C ALA A 92 13.91 -11.93 0.00
N TYR A 93 13.09 -12.57 0.83
CA TYR A 93 12.08 -13.51 0.38
C TYR A 93 10.71 -12.90 0.62
N CYS A 94 10.06 -12.43 -0.44
CA CYS A 94 8.80 -11.71 -0.35
C CYS A 94 7.60 -12.67 -0.45
N VAL A 95 6.78 -12.67 0.59
CA VAL A 95 5.41 -13.20 0.62
C VAL A 95 4.48 -12.02 0.45
N GLY A 96 4.15 -11.74 -0.82
CA GLY A 96 3.50 -10.53 -1.31
C GLY A 96 3.04 -10.77 -2.74
N THR A 97 2.09 -9.98 -3.22
CA THR A 97 1.65 -10.06 -4.62
C THR A 97 2.80 -9.74 -5.57
N GLN A 98 2.67 -10.12 -6.84
CA GLN A 98 3.63 -9.77 -7.88
C GLN A 98 3.90 -8.26 -7.93
N GLY A 99 2.86 -7.42 -7.79
CA GLY A 99 3.01 -5.97 -7.78
C GLY A 99 3.86 -5.44 -6.61
N MET A 100 3.72 -6.04 -5.41
CA MET A 100 4.60 -5.71 -4.28
C MET A 100 6.05 -6.11 -4.58
N CYS A 101 6.25 -7.29 -5.16
CA CYS A 101 7.59 -7.77 -5.50
C CYS A 101 8.27 -6.83 -6.51
N GLU A 102 7.56 -6.41 -7.55
CA GLU A 102 8.07 -5.47 -8.55
C GLU A 102 8.46 -4.12 -7.94
N MET A 103 7.72 -3.62 -6.95
CA MET A 103 8.09 -2.39 -6.24
C MET A 103 9.40 -2.55 -5.45
N LEU A 104 9.62 -3.69 -4.80
CA LEU A 104 10.88 -3.97 -4.11
C LEU A 104 12.05 -4.10 -5.10
N GLU A 105 11.83 -4.80 -6.21
CA GLU A 105 12.84 -5.07 -7.23
C GLU A 105 13.27 -3.79 -7.97
N ALA A 106 12.32 -2.87 -8.24
CA ALA A 106 12.60 -1.56 -8.81
C ALA A 106 13.58 -0.73 -7.95
N GLU A 107 13.64 -1.03 -6.65
CA GLU A 107 14.49 -0.36 -5.67
C GLU A 107 15.76 -1.17 -5.35
N GLY A 108 16.03 -2.23 -6.13
CA GLY A 108 17.23 -3.06 -6.03
C GLY A 108 17.17 -4.15 -4.96
N ILE A 109 15.98 -4.49 -4.46
CA ILE A 109 15.79 -5.55 -3.46
C ILE A 109 15.27 -6.80 -4.16
N SER A 110 16.08 -7.85 -4.23
CA SER A 110 15.71 -9.18 -4.72
C SER A 110 14.62 -9.78 -3.84
N THR A 111 13.53 -10.32 -4.44
CA THR A 111 12.34 -10.79 -3.68
C THR A 111 12.18 -12.31 -3.66
N ARG A 112 13.05 -13.02 -4.35
CA ARG A 112 13.07 -14.49 -4.47
C ARG A 112 14.45 -15.04 -4.11
N SER A 113 15.11 -14.38 -3.17
CA SER A 113 16.45 -14.79 -2.74
C SER A 113 16.42 -16.18 -2.11
N LYS A 114 17.48 -16.96 -2.37
CA LYS A 114 17.69 -18.26 -1.71
C LYS A 114 18.37 -18.11 -0.35
N ASP A 115 19.00 -16.96 -0.10
CA ASP A 115 19.68 -16.59 1.14
C ASP A 115 19.19 -15.21 1.60
N PRO A 116 17.90 -15.10 2.00
CA PRO A 116 17.29 -13.82 2.31
C PRO A 116 17.79 -13.25 3.64
N GLN A 117 18.05 -11.95 3.68
CA GLN A 117 18.29 -11.20 4.92
C GLN A 117 16.99 -11.00 5.71
N TYR A 118 15.86 -10.89 5.01
CA TYR A 118 14.53 -10.74 5.59
C TYR A 118 13.49 -11.55 4.82
N VAL A 119 12.54 -12.13 5.55
CA VAL A 119 11.24 -12.50 4.97
C VAL A 119 10.37 -11.25 4.99
N VAL A 120 9.92 -10.79 3.83
CA VAL A 120 9.03 -9.64 3.72
C VAL A 120 7.61 -10.15 3.54
N LEU A 121 6.70 -9.72 4.40
CA LEU A 121 5.30 -10.13 4.38
C LEU A 121 4.41 -8.93 4.05
N GLY A 122 3.58 -9.06 3.03
CA GLY A 122 2.49 -8.14 2.72
C GLY A 122 1.16 -8.85 2.61
N TYR A 123 0.13 -8.12 2.18
CA TYR A 123 -1.17 -8.70 1.89
C TYR A 123 -1.13 -9.46 0.56
N ASP A 124 -0.74 -10.73 0.63
CA ASP A 124 -0.52 -11.56 -0.55
C ASP A 124 -1.79 -12.32 -0.97
N THR A 125 -2.55 -11.75 -1.91
CA THR A 125 -3.72 -12.39 -2.54
C THR A 125 -3.35 -13.51 -3.52
N GLU A 126 -2.06 -13.76 -3.73
CA GLU A 126 -1.49 -14.77 -4.64
C GLU A 126 -0.73 -15.86 -3.85
N THR A 127 -0.93 -15.92 -2.54
CA THR A 127 -0.23 -16.85 -1.64
C THR A 127 -0.51 -18.31 -2.02
N THR A 128 0.54 -19.12 -2.00
CA THR A 128 0.44 -20.58 -2.10
C THR A 128 1.05 -21.24 -0.86
N TYR A 129 0.66 -22.49 -0.59
CA TYR A 129 1.24 -23.27 0.51
C TYR A 129 2.76 -23.38 0.40
N GLU A 130 3.30 -23.62 -0.81
CA GLU A 130 4.74 -23.68 -1.06
C GLU A 130 5.46 -22.38 -0.66
N ARG A 131 4.85 -21.22 -0.93
CA ARG A 131 5.43 -19.93 -0.55
C ARG A 131 5.50 -19.76 0.96
N LEU A 132 4.43 -20.16 1.67
CA LEU A 132 4.36 -20.14 3.13
C LEU A 132 5.33 -21.13 3.77
N GLU A 133 5.45 -22.33 3.21
CA GLU A 133 6.39 -23.35 3.67
C GLU A 133 7.83 -22.82 3.58
N LYS A 134 8.24 -22.27 2.43
CA LYS A 134 9.57 -21.65 2.27
C LYS A 134 9.79 -20.49 3.23
N ALA A 135 8.82 -19.59 3.37
CA ALA A 135 8.91 -18.50 4.33
C ALA A 135 9.12 -19.03 5.76
N SER A 136 8.34 -20.03 6.15
CA SER A 136 8.45 -20.70 7.45
C SER A 136 9.83 -21.31 7.68
N LEU A 137 10.39 -21.99 6.67
CA LEU A 137 11.76 -22.54 6.74
C LEU A 137 12.80 -21.44 7.00
N TYR A 138 12.71 -20.29 6.32
CA TYR A 138 13.61 -19.16 6.56
C TYR A 138 13.44 -18.56 7.97
N LEU A 139 12.21 -18.37 8.43
CA LEU A 139 11.93 -17.86 9.77
C LEU A 139 12.48 -18.80 10.85
N HIS A 140 12.32 -20.11 10.69
CA HIS A 140 12.88 -21.12 11.60
C HIS A 140 14.42 -21.18 11.56
N ALA A 141 15.05 -20.81 10.44
CA ALA A 141 16.49 -20.66 10.31
C ALA A 141 17.03 -19.34 10.94
N GLY A 142 16.15 -18.49 11.48
CA GLY A 142 16.53 -17.24 12.14
C GLY A 142 16.50 -16.00 11.25
N VAL A 143 16.00 -16.10 10.02
CA VAL A 143 15.79 -14.94 9.15
C VAL A 143 14.67 -14.08 9.76
N PRO A 144 14.88 -12.77 10.02
CA PRO A 144 13.86 -11.91 10.59
C PRO A 144 12.70 -11.62 9.63
N LEU A 145 11.53 -11.35 10.21
CA LEU A 145 10.31 -10.95 9.50
C LEU A 145 10.18 -9.42 9.43
N MET A 146 9.85 -8.90 8.25
CA MET A 146 9.42 -7.52 8.03
C MET A 146 8.01 -7.53 7.43
N ALA A 147 7.00 -7.09 8.20
CA ALA A 147 5.63 -6.98 7.71
C ALA A 147 5.36 -5.56 7.20
N SER A 148 4.75 -5.41 6.02
CA SER A 148 4.39 -4.08 5.49
C SER A 148 3.30 -3.40 6.32
N HIS A 149 2.39 -4.16 6.91
CA HIS A 149 1.34 -3.67 7.81
C HIS A 149 0.91 -4.78 8.80
N PRO A 150 0.35 -4.44 9.97
CA PRO A 150 -0.11 -5.40 10.96
C PRO A 150 -1.59 -5.78 10.83
N ASP A 151 -2.31 -5.21 9.86
CA ASP A 151 -3.77 -5.35 9.76
C ASP A 151 -4.19 -6.83 9.62
N MET A 152 -5.07 -7.26 10.53
CA MET A 152 -5.58 -8.64 10.60
C MET A 152 -6.74 -8.90 9.63
N VAL A 153 -7.43 -7.84 9.22
CA VAL A 153 -8.61 -7.88 8.37
C VAL A 153 -8.54 -6.80 7.32
N CYS A 154 -9.11 -7.07 6.14
CA CYS A 154 -9.27 -6.09 5.07
C CYS A 154 -10.77 -5.82 4.88
N PRO A 155 -11.24 -4.57 5.10
CA PRO A 155 -12.65 -4.22 4.96
C PRO A 155 -13.24 -4.67 3.63
N SER A 156 -14.31 -5.45 3.69
CA SER A 156 -15.06 -5.88 2.49
C SER A 156 -16.57 -5.60 2.62
N PRO A 157 -17.29 -5.42 1.50
CA PRO A 157 -18.76 -5.30 1.54
C PRO A 157 -19.48 -6.48 2.18
N ASP A 158 -18.87 -7.67 2.16
CA ASP A 158 -19.43 -8.91 2.69
C ASP A 158 -19.05 -9.15 4.17
N GLY A 159 -18.33 -8.20 4.80
CA GLY A 159 -17.80 -8.31 6.15
C GLY A 159 -16.38 -8.89 6.20
N GLY A 160 -15.71 -8.65 7.34
CA GLY A 160 -14.26 -8.80 7.49
C GLY A 160 -13.62 -7.43 7.61
#